data_AF-A0A842IY17-F1
#
_entry.id   AF-A0A842IY17-F1
#
_cell.length_a   1.000
_cell.length_b   1.000
_cell.length_c   1.000
_cell.angle_alpha   90.00
_cell.angle_beta   90.00
_cell.angle_gamma   90.00
#
_symmetry.space_group_name_H-M   'P 1'
#
loop_
_entity.id
_entity.type
_entity.pdbx_description
1 polymer ?
#
loop_
_entity_poly.entity_id
_entity_poly.type
_entity_poly.pdbx_seq_one_letter_code
_entity_poly.pdbx_strand_id
1 'polypeptide(L)'
;MNFRLHLFLGFAIACLFKVTAQEIIDFDDLYIDDNNLIHKTSNDSLFSGICEKRRKNNHLVLEEYFENGIIKMAKYYYNGKKKIVSDSVIYNISKPFEYKTIYCFNLDSSLYEKESFDDDGKFILKEEFENEKLIYSCQYNGKKKHGKEFCYSKDGEPLEFRYANGKKLKTKM
;
A
#
# COMPACT_ATOMS: atom_id res chain seq x y z
N MET A 1 -50.20 -12.81 -16.92
CA MET A 1 -49.12 -12.17 -16.12
C MET A 1 -47.97 -13.17 -16.05
N ASN A 2 -46.97 -13.01 -16.91
CA ASN A 2 -46.02 -14.06 -17.30
C ASN A 2 -44.90 -14.23 -16.29
N PHE A 3 -45.17 -14.91 -15.18
CA PHE A 3 -44.20 -15.23 -14.14
C PHE A 3 -42.95 -15.97 -14.68
N ARG A 4 -43.12 -16.75 -15.76
CA ARG A 4 -42.03 -17.47 -16.44
C ARG A 4 -41.09 -16.59 -17.26
N LEU A 5 -41.54 -15.43 -17.76
CA LEU A 5 -40.71 -14.52 -18.56
C LEU A 5 -39.76 -13.69 -17.68
N HIS A 6 -40.20 -13.37 -16.45
CA HIS A 6 -39.39 -12.62 -15.48
C HIS A 6 -38.27 -13.46 -14.85
N LEU A 7 -38.44 -14.79 -14.75
CA LEU A 7 -37.42 -15.69 -14.19
C LEU A 7 -36.20 -15.84 -15.14
N PHE A 8 -36.43 -15.86 -16.46
CA PHE A 8 -35.35 -15.92 -17.46
C PHE A 8 -34.58 -14.60 -17.59
N LEU A 9 -35.26 -13.45 -17.44
CA LEU A 9 -34.63 -12.14 -17.49
C LEU A 9 -33.70 -11.91 -16.28
N GLY A 10 -34.08 -12.43 -15.10
CA GLY A 10 -33.23 -12.36 -13.89
C GLY A 10 -31.93 -13.18 -14.00
N PHE A 11 -31.97 -14.36 -14.64
CA PHE A 11 -30.79 -15.20 -14.82
C PHE A 11 -29.80 -14.64 -15.85
N ALA A 12 -30.31 -14.00 -16.92
CA ALA A 12 -29.48 -13.35 -17.94
C ALA A 12 -28.71 -12.12 -17.39
N ILE A 13 -29.31 -11.37 -16.47
CA ILE A 13 -28.66 -10.21 -15.83
C ILE A 13 -27.52 -10.67 -14.90
N ALA A 14 -27.66 -11.78 -14.18
CA ALA A 14 -26.60 -12.32 -13.34
C ALA A 14 -25.36 -12.81 -14.13
N CYS A 15 -25.54 -13.26 -15.38
CA CYS A 15 -24.41 -13.63 -16.25
C CYS A 15 -23.67 -12.42 -16.87
N LEU A 16 -24.31 -11.25 -16.95
CA LEU A 16 -23.70 -10.02 -17.45
C LEU A 16 -22.83 -9.33 -16.39
N PHE A 17 -23.11 -9.57 -15.11
CA PHE A 17 -22.23 -9.23 -14.01
C PHE A 17 -21.45 -10.48 -13.60
N LYS A 18 -20.40 -10.83 -14.34
CA LYS A 18 -19.38 -11.76 -13.82
C LYS A 18 -18.75 -11.10 -12.58
N VAL A 19 -19.38 -11.29 -11.43
CA VAL A 19 -18.76 -11.08 -10.12
C VAL A 19 -17.77 -12.23 -9.97
N THR A 20 -16.62 -12.12 -10.63
CA THR A 20 -15.51 -13.02 -10.36
C THR A 20 -15.06 -12.72 -8.95
N ALA A 21 -15.34 -13.62 -8.01
CA ALA A 21 -14.70 -13.57 -6.70
C ALA A 21 -13.19 -13.48 -6.93
N GLN A 22 -12.54 -12.51 -6.28
CA GLN A 22 -11.09 -12.39 -6.37
C GLN A 22 -10.47 -13.64 -5.75
N GLU A 23 -9.59 -14.30 -6.50
CA GLU A 23 -8.91 -15.51 -6.05
C GLU A 23 -7.99 -15.20 -4.86
N ILE A 24 -8.00 -16.07 -3.85
CA ILE A 24 -7.16 -15.97 -2.66
C ILE A 24 -6.37 -17.28 -2.53
N ILE A 25 -5.05 -17.18 -2.46
CA ILE A 25 -4.12 -18.32 -2.37
C ILE A 25 -3.00 -18.04 -1.38
N ASP A 26 -2.24 -19.08 -1.01
CA ASP A 26 -1.04 -18.95 -0.18
C ASP A 26 0.21 -18.78 -1.06
N PHE A 27 1.30 -18.27 -0.46
CA PHE A 27 2.56 -18.02 -1.16
C PHE A 27 3.21 -19.28 -1.76
N ASP A 28 2.93 -20.46 -1.21
CA ASP A 28 3.48 -21.73 -1.71
C ASP A 28 2.90 -22.11 -3.09
N ASP A 29 1.77 -21.51 -3.50
CA ASP A 29 1.12 -21.73 -4.80
C ASP A 29 1.63 -20.77 -5.90
N LEU A 30 2.63 -19.94 -5.58
CA LEU A 30 3.16 -18.89 -6.45
C LEU A 30 4.68 -18.99 -6.63
N TYR A 31 5.15 -18.54 -7.79
CA TYR A 31 6.58 -18.28 -8.02
C TYR A 31 6.77 -16.99 -8.80
N ILE A 32 7.96 -16.39 -8.67
CA ILE A 32 8.39 -15.20 -9.39
C ILE A 32 9.32 -15.62 -10.54
N ASP A 33 9.10 -15.06 -11.73
CA ASP A 33 9.97 -15.25 -12.89
C ASP A 33 11.14 -14.24 -12.92
N ASP A 34 12.04 -14.38 -13.90
CA ASP A 34 13.18 -13.48 -14.09
C ASP A 34 12.77 -12.03 -14.46
N ASN A 35 11.50 -11.79 -14.82
CA ASN A 35 10.95 -10.48 -15.13
C ASN A 35 10.18 -9.84 -13.96
N ASN A 36 10.24 -10.44 -12.77
CA ASN A 36 9.48 -10.06 -11.58
C ASN A 36 7.95 -10.18 -11.73
N LEU A 37 7.48 -11.08 -12.60
CA LEU A 37 6.08 -11.44 -12.74
C LEU A 37 5.75 -12.64 -11.86
N ILE A 38 4.57 -12.62 -11.25
CA ILE A 38 4.07 -13.69 -10.39
C ILE A 38 3.19 -14.65 -11.19
N HIS A 39 3.52 -15.94 -11.09
CA HIS A 39 2.85 -17.04 -11.75
C HIS A 39 2.33 -18.06 -10.75
N LYS A 40 1.24 -18.74 -11.11
CA LYS A 40 0.73 -19.89 -10.36
C LYS A 40 1.58 -21.13 -10.64
N THR A 41 1.95 -21.87 -9.60
CA THR A 41 2.69 -23.14 -9.74
C THR A 41 1.86 -24.24 -10.39
N SER A 42 0.52 -24.15 -10.32
CA SER A 42 -0.39 -25.20 -10.82
C SER A 42 -0.51 -25.24 -12.35
N ASN A 43 -0.27 -24.12 -13.04
CA ASN A 43 -0.51 -24.01 -14.48
C ASN A 43 0.32 -22.93 -15.19
N ASP A 44 1.34 -22.38 -14.52
CA ASP A 44 2.26 -21.35 -15.02
C ASP A 44 1.59 -20.04 -15.51
N SER A 45 0.30 -19.85 -15.24
CA SER A 45 -0.42 -18.63 -15.64
C SER A 45 -0.12 -17.45 -14.73
N LEU A 46 -0.14 -16.24 -15.29
CA LEU A 46 0.01 -15.00 -14.52
C LEU A 46 -1.09 -14.88 -13.46
N PHE A 47 -0.69 -14.54 -12.24
CA PHE A 47 -1.61 -14.45 -11.12
C PHE A 47 -2.33 -13.09 -11.07
N SER A 48 -3.65 -13.14 -10.87
CA SER A 48 -4.48 -11.98 -10.55
C SER A 48 -5.35 -12.34 -9.35
N GLY A 49 -5.11 -11.71 -8.21
CA GLY A 49 -5.75 -12.12 -6.95
C GLY A 49 -5.04 -11.58 -5.72
N ILE A 50 -5.31 -12.20 -4.58
CA ILE A 50 -4.71 -11.90 -3.28
C ILE A 50 -3.88 -13.11 -2.85
N CYS A 51 -2.61 -12.88 -2.54
CA CYS A 51 -1.80 -13.85 -1.85
C CYS A 51 -1.81 -13.54 -0.36
N GLU A 52 -2.14 -14.52 0.48
CA GLU A 52 -2.17 -14.36 1.93
C GLU A 52 -0.97 -15.06 2.58
N LYS A 53 -0.48 -14.48 3.68
CA LYS A 53 0.41 -15.18 4.61
C LYS A 53 -0.27 -15.28 5.95
N ARG A 54 -0.40 -16.50 6.45
CA ARG A 54 -0.96 -16.81 7.76
C ARG A 54 0.08 -17.50 8.63
N ARG A 55 0.06 -17.23 9.93
CA ARG A 55 0.86 -17.97 10.93
C ARG A 55 0.22 -19.33 11.21
N LYS A 56 0.95 -20.21 11.91
CA LYS A 56 0.46 -21.54 12.35
C LYS A 56 -0.85 -21.50 13.15
N ASN A 57 -1.12 -20.40 13.86
CA ASN A 57 -2.37 -20.16 14.60
C ASN A 57 -3.47 -19.50 13.75
N ASN A 58 -3.35 -19.56 12.42
CA ASN A 58 -4.26 -18.95 11.44
C ASN A 58 -4.35 -17.41 11.49
N HIS A 59 -3.45 -16.74 12.21
CA HIS A 59 -3.38 -15.28 12.23
C HIS A 59 -2.84 -14.75 10.90
N LEU A 60 -3.65 -13.96 10.19
CA LEU A 60 -3.28 -13.28 8.96
C LEU A 60 -2.25 -12.18 9.24
N VAL A 61 -1.10 -12.22 8.56
CA VAL A 61 0.00 -11.26 8.75
C VAL A 61 0.28 -10.40 7.52
N LEU A 62 -0.09 -10.88 6.33
CA LEU A 62 0.15 -10.19 5.06
C LEU A 62 -0.93 -10.57 4.05
N GLU A 63 -1.36 -9.58 3.28
CA GLU A 63 -2.07 -9.73 2.01
C GLU A 63 -1.26 -9.00 0.94
N GLU A 64 -0.94 -9.66 -0.18
CA GLU A 64 -0.37 -9.03 -1.38
C GLU A 64 -1.36 -9.12 -2.54
N TYR A 65 -1.54 -8.02 -3.24
CA TYR A 65 -2.54 -7.87 -4.29
C TYR A 65 -1.84 -7.81 -5.64
N PHE A 66 -2.21 -8.73 -6.54
CA PHE A 66 -1.61 -8.89 -7.85
C PHE A 66 -2.62 -8.69 -8.97
N GLU A 67 -2.15 -8.13 -10.08
CA GLU A 67 -2.89 -8.03 -11.32
C GLU A 67 -1.95 -8.38 -12.49
N ASN A 68 -2.28 -9.44 -13.22
CA ASN A 68 -1.50 -9.98 -14.33
C ASN A 68 -0.02 -10.21 -13.95
N GLY A 69 0.19 -10.81 -12.78
CA GLY A 69 1.50 -11.11 -12.21
C GLY A 69 2.22 -9.90 -11.60
N ILE A 70 1.66 -8.69 -11.69
CA ILE A 70 2.29 -7.47 -11.18
C ILE A 70 1.75 -7.16 -9.79
N ILE A 71 2.64 -7.05 -8.80
CA ILE A 71 2.27 -6.60 -7.46
C ILE A 71 1.79 -5.14 -7.48
N LYS A 72 0.66 -4.87 -6.85
CA LYS A 72 0.05 -3.52 -6.77
C LYS A 72 0.14 -2.95 -5.36
N MET A 73 -0.16 -3.78 -4.37
CA MET A 73 -0.28 -3.36 -2.99
C MET A 73 0.04 -4.51 -2.04
N ALA A 74 0.54 -4.19 -0.85
CA ALA A 74 0.57 -5.10 0.28
C ALA A 74 -0.12 -4.47 1.50
N LYS A 75 -0.75 -5.30 2.33
CA LYS A 75 -1.25 -4.94 3.66
C LYS A 75 -0.61 -5.83 4.69
N TYR A 76 0.05 -5.23 5.67
CA TYR A 76 0.62 -5.90 6.83
C TYR A 76 -0.34 -5.75 8.01
N TYR A 77 -0.35 -6.74 8.90
CA TYR A 77 -1.28 -6.78 10.03
C TYR A 77 -0.55 -6.87 11.36
N TYR A 78 -1.07 -6.16 12.35
CA TYR A 78 -0.60 -6.27 13.72
C TYR A 78 -0.84 -7.67 14.28
N ASN A 79 0.13 -8.15 15.06
CA ASN A 79 -0.03 -9.37 15.83
C ASN A 79 -1.06 -9.16 16.95
N GLY A 80 -2.29 -9.62 16.74
CA GLY A 80 -3.39 -9.42 17.66
C GLY A 80 -4.59 -10.27 17.33
N LYS A 81 -5.62 -10.18 18.18
CA LYS A 81 -6.89 -10.92 17.99
C LYS A 81 -7.77 -10.32 16.89
N LYS A 82 -7.62 -9.02 16.64
CA LYS A 82 -8.38 -8.28 15.62
C LYS A 82 -7.53 -8.15 14.36
N LYS A 83 -8.17 -8.19 13.19
CA LYS A 83 -7.54 -7.87 11.90
C LYS A 83 -7.38 -6.35 11.81
N ILE A 84 -6.22 -5.85 12.22
CA ILE A 84 -5.87 -4.42 12.19
C ILE A 84 -4.65 -4.27 11.29
N VAL A 85 -4.75 -3.41 10.28
CA VAL A 85 -3.64 -3.12 9.37
C VAL A 85 -2.57 -2.34 10.14
N SER A 86 -1.33 -2.79 10.07
CA SER A 86 -0.17 -2.04 10.57
C SER A 86 0.37 -1.13 9.48
N ASP A 87 0.50 -1.65 8.26
CA ASP A 87 1.10 -0.95 7.14
C ASP A 87 0.34 -1.25 5.86
N SER A 88 0.18 -0.26 5.00
CA SER A 88 -0.26 -0.44 3.62
C SER A 88 0.81 0.11 2.68
N VAL A 89 1.26 -0.74 1.76
CA VAL A 89 2.31 -0.43 0.79
C VAL A 89 1.69 -0.41 -0.59
N ILE A 90 1.87 0.67 -1.33
CA ILE A 90 1.57 0.76 -2.76
C ILE A 90 2.89 0.62 -3.50
N TYR A 91 2.97 -0.30 -4.45
CA TYR A 91 4.16 -0.55 -5.25
C TYR A 91 4.15 0.28 -6.54
N ASN A 92 5.34 0.49 -7.08
CA ASN A 92 5.53 1.13 -8.36
C ASN A 92 5.12 0.19 -9.50
N ILE A 93 4.28 0.68 -10.41
CA ILE A 93 3.77 -0.10 -11.56
C ILE A 93 4.87 -0.37 -12.59
N SER A 94 5.82 0.56 -12.78
CA SER A 94 6.91 0.42 -13.75
C SER A 94 8.10 -0.37 -13.21
N LYS A 95 8.24 -0.45 -11.88
CA LYS A 95 9.26 -1.21 -11.16
C LYS A 95 8.62 -2.04 -10.06
N PRO A 96 8.10 -3.24 -10.36
CA PRO A 96 7.49 -4.12 -9.38
C PRO A 96 8.40 -4.32 -8.16
N PHE A 97 7.81 -4.44 -6.97
CA PHE A 97 8.50 -4.57 -5.68
C PHE A 97 9.27 -3.33 -5.17
N GLU A 98 9.41 -2.27 -5.97
CA GLU A 98 9.83 -0.97 -5.47
C GLU A 98 8.64 -0.19 -4.89
N TYR A 99 8.83 0.48 -3.77
CA TYR A 99 7.75 1.23 -3.12
C TYR A 99 7.42 2.50 -3.89
N LYS A 100 6.12 2.82 -3.95
CA LYS A 100 5.61 4.13 -4.35
C LYS A 100 5.18 4.95 -3.14
N THR A 101 4.43 4.32 -2.24
CA THR A 101 3.94 4.94 -1.01
C THR A 101 3.81 3.89 0.08
N ILE A 102 4.15 4.24 1.32
CA ILE A 102 3.90 3.45 2.53
C ILE A 102 3.03 4.28 3.46
N TYR A 103 2.00 3.66 4.03
CA TYR A 103 1.14 4.21 5.07
C TYR A 103 1.27 3.35 6.32
N CYS A 104 1.58 3.97 7.46
CA CYS A 104 1.75 3.28 8.73
C CYS A 104 0.63 3.70 9.71
N PHE A 105 0.00 2.73 10.36
CA PHE A 105 -1.20 2.91 11.16
C PHE A 105 -0.97 2.50 12.61
N ASN A 106 -1.61 3.20 13.55
CA ASN A 106 -1.66 2.82 14.95
C ASN A 106 -2.63 1.64 15.17
N LEU A 107 -2.65 1.09 16.39
CA LEU A 107 -3.58 0.00 16.75
C LEU A 107 -5.06 0.41 16.67
N ASP A 108 -5.37 1.69 16.76
CA ASP A 108 -6.72 2.24 16.54
C ASP A 108 -7.05 2.49 15.06
N SER A 109 -6.15 2.09 14.15
CA SER A 109 -6.23 2.31 12.70
C SER A 109 -6.09 3.77 12.25
N SER A 110 -5.69 4.68 13.14
CA SER A 110 -5.31 6.04 12.76
C SER A 110 -3.98 6.04 12.00
N LEU A 111 -3.89 6.81 10.91
CA LEU A 111 -2.63 7.03 10.18
C LEU A 111 -1.70 7.88 11.05
N TYR A 112 -0.46 7.43 11.27
CA TYR A 112 0.54 8.23 11.98
C TYR A 112 1.74 8.60 11.11
N GLU A 113 1.98 7.87 10.02
CA GLU A 113 3.11 8.14 9.13
C GLU A 113 2.79 7.77 7.68
N LYS A 114 3.30 8.57 6.76
CA LYS A 114 3.28 8.29 5.33
C LYS A 114 4.64 8.59 4.72
N GLU A 115 5.15 7.65 3.95
CA GLU A 115 6.39 7.78 3.17
C GLU A 115 6.08 7.72 1.69
N SER A 116 6.68 8.59 0.88
CA SER A 116 6.51 8.61 -0.57
C SER A 116 7.84 8.53 -1.30
N PHE A 117 7.81 7.84 -2.44
CA PHE A 117 8.97 7.54 -3.27
C PHE A 117 8.72 7.99 -4.72
N ASP A 118 9.79 8.37 -5.42
CA ASP A 118 9.71 8.66 -6.86
C ASP A 118 9.61 7.38 -7.70
N ASP A 119 9.55 7.54 -9.02
CA ASP A 119 9.39 6.41 -9.94
C ASP A 119 10.64 5.52 -10.03
N ASP A 120 11.74 5.92 -9.41
CA ASP A 120 12.97 5.14 -9.27
C ASP A 120 13.11 4.48 -7.90
N GLY A 121 12.09 4.56 -7.04
CA GLY A 121 12.12 3.99 -5.68
C GLY A 121 12.89 4.85 -4.68
N LYS A 122 13.21 6.10 -5.03
CA LYS A 122 13.96 6.99 -4.16
C LYS A 122 13.03 7.73 -3.22
N PHE A 123 13.38 7.75 -1.94
CA PHE A 123 12.61 8.46 -0.92
C PHE A 123 12.59 9.98 -1.15
N ILE A 124 11.38 10.55 -1.19
CA ILE A 124 11.16 11.99 -1.50
C ILE A 124 10.37 12.76 -0.44
N LEU A 125 9.58 12.09 0.39
CA LEU A 125 8.73 12.78 1.35
C LEU A 125 8.39 11.89 2.55
N LYS A 126 8.54 12.45 3.75
CA LYS A 126 7.99 11.93 5.00
C LYS A 126 6.89 12.86 5.49
N GLU A 127 5.76 12.30 5.91
CA GLU A 127 4.68 13.01 6.60
C GLU A 127 4.32 12.25 7.88
N GLU A 128 4.16 12.96 9.00
CA GLU A 128 3.68 12.36 10.26
C GLU A 128 2.40 13.07 10.71
N PHE A 129 1.50 12.30 11.31
CA PHE A 129 0.16 12.74 11.65
C PHE A 129 -0.18 12.42 13.10
N GLU A 130 -0.94 13.32 13.73
CA GLU A 130 -1.53 13.12 15.05
C GLU A 130 -2.99 13.57 15.00
N ASN A 131 -3.92 12.71 15.43
CA ASN A 131 -5.36 12.97 15.35
C ASN A 131 -5.79 13.44 13.95
N GLU A 132 -5.31 12.75 12.91
CA GLU A 132 -5.57 13.04 11.49
C GLU A 132 -5.03 14.40 10.99
N LYS A 133 -4.25 15.11 11.80
CA LYS A 133 -3.61 16.38 11.43
C LYS A 133 -2.13 16.18 11.14
N LEU A 134 -1.63 16.83 10.09
CA LEU A 134 -0.21 16.83 9.73
C LEU A 134 0.60 17.57 10.80
N ILE A 135 1.51 16.88 11.49
CA ILE A 135 2.39 17.46 12.51
C ILE A 135 3.83 17.65 12.03
N TYR A 136 4.21 16.91 10.98
CA TYR A 136 5.53 16.97 10.39
C TYR A 136 5.46 16.67 8.90
N SER A 137 6.22 17.41 8.10
CA SER A 137 6.44 17.08 6.69
C SER A 137 7.86 17.43 6.31
N CYS A 138 8.58 16.54 5.63
CA CYS A 138 9.92 16.84 5.17
C CYS A 138 10.24 16.19 3.84
N GLN A 139 10.74 16.99 2.92
CA GLN A 139 11.20 16.54 1.61
C GLN A 139 12.61 15.97 1.68
N TYR A 140 12.85 14.94 0.86
CA TYR A 140 14.09 14.19 0.80
C TYR A 140 14.61 14.07 -0.63
N ASN A 141 15.92 13.85 -0.72
CA ASN A 141 16.63 13.41 -1.91
C ASN A 141 17.33 12.10 -1.55
N GLY A 142 16.56 11.01 -1.53
CA GLY A 142 16.99 9.72 -0.97
C GLY A 142 17.19 9.81 0.53
N LYS A 143 18.39 9.51 1.03
CA LYS A 143 18.68 9.46 2.48
C LYS A 143 18.90 10.83 3.15
N LYS A 144 18.77 11.94 2.41
CA LYS A 144 19.11 13.28 2.89
C LYS A 144 17.93 14.23 2.76
N LYS A 145 17.63 15.00 3.81
CA LYS A 145 16.68 16.11 3.75
C LYS A 145 17.05 17.06 2.62
N HIS A 146 16.09 17.41 1.79
CA HIS A 146 16.28 18.27 0.63
C HIS A 146 14.95 18.90 0.25
N GLY A 147 14.88 20.23 0.19
CA GLY A 147 13.63 20.96 -0.02
C GLY A 147 13.07 21.50 1.30
N LYS A 148 11.75 21.48 1.47
CA LYS A 148 11.06 22.05 2.63
C LYS A 148 10.91 21.04 3.77
N GLU A 149 10.99 21.56 4.98
CA GLU A 149 10.58 20.90 6.22
C GLU A 149 9.55 21.78 6.90
N PHE A 150 8.45 21.18 7.35
CA PHE A 150 7.41 21.76 8.18
C PHE A 150 7.35 20.98 9.50
N CYS A 151 7.27 21.71 10.61
CA CYS A 151 7.11 21.15 11.95
C CYS A 151 6.53 22.21 12.88
N TYR A 152 6.38 21.89 14.17
CA TYR A 152 5.94 22.84 15.19
C TYR A 152 7.06 23.12 16.21
N SER A 153 7.07 24.34 16.75
CA SER A 153 7.92 24.72 17.88
C SER A 153 7.44 24.04 19.17
N LYS A 154 8.22 24.16 20.25
CA LYS A 154 7.80 23.71 21.58
C LYS A 154 6.54 24.43 22.08
N ASP A 155 6.30 25.65 21.61
CA ASP A 155 5.15 26.47 21.96
C ASP A 155 3.95 26.22 21.03
N GLY A 156 4.08 25.30 20.06
CA GLY A 156 3.01 24.96 19.11
C GLY A 156 2.93 25.87 17.89
N GLU A 157 3.92 26.74 17.67
CA GLU A 157 3.96 27.62 16.50
C GLU A 157 4.50 26.89 15.27
N PRO A 158 3.90 27.03 14.08
CA PRO A 158 4.38 26.38 12.87
C PRO A 158 5.75 26.95 12.45
N LEU A 159 6.66 26.03 12.10
CA LEU A 159 8.02 26.33 11.67
C LEU A 159 8.26 25.73 10.29
N GLU A 160 8.82 26.54 9.39
CA GLU A 160 9.30 26.09 8.09
C GLU A 160 10.81 26.26 7.95
N PHE A 161 11.47 25.24 7.41
CA PHE A 161 12.89 25.25 7.11
C PHE A 161 13.14 24.78 5.68
N ARG A 162 14.28 25.18 5.12
CA ARG A 162 14.76 24.65 3.84
C ARG A 162 16.08 23.91 4.03
N TYR A 163 16.25 22.81 3.30
CA TYR A 163 17.45 21.99 3.32
C TYR A 163 17.99 21.80 1.90
N ALA A 164 19.32 21.70 1.81
CA ALA A 164 20.00 21.21 0.62
C ALA A 164 20.99 20.12 1.04
N ASN A 165 20.77 18.89 0.55
CA ASN A 165 21.65 17.74 0.76
C ASN A 165 21.99 17.49 2.24
N GLY A 166 20.97 17.55 3.08
CA GLY A 166 21.05 17.30 4.53
C GLY A 166 21.46 18.52 5.35
N LYS A 167 21.78 19.67 4.72
CA LYS A 167 22.16 20.89 5.43
C LYS A 167 21.01 21.89 5.44
N LYS A 168 20.64 22.36 6.63
CA LYS A 168 19.67 23.44 6.82
C LYS A 168 20.23 24.74 6.23
N LEU A 169 19.46 25.36 5.35
CA LEU A 169 19.80 26.64 4.75
C LEU A 169 19.50 27.74 5.77
N LYS A 170 20.45 28.68 5.93
CA LYS A 170 20.20 29.88 6.74
C LYS A 170 19.16 30.72 6.01
N THR A 171 18.06 31.02 6.68
CA THR A 171 17.17 32.09 6.24
C THR A 171 17.98 33.38 6.32
N LYS A 172 18.25 34.04 5.18
CA LYS A 172 18.73 35.43 5.22
C LYS A 172 17.58 36.24 5.80
N MET A 173 17.75 36.71 7.04
CA MET A 173 16.95 37.80 7.59
C MET A 173 17.33 39.10 6.88
#